data_AF-A0A2V6QM60-F1
#
_entry.id   AF-A0A2V6QM60-F1
#
_cell.length_a   1.000
_cell.length_b   1.000
_cell.length_c   1.000
_cell.angle_alpha   90.00
_cell.angle_beta   90.00
_cell.angle_gamma   90.00
#
_symmetry.space_group_name_H-M   'P 1'
#
loop_
_entity.id
_entity.type
_entity.pdbx_description
1 polymer ?
#
loop_
_entity_poly.entity_id
_entity_poly.type
_entity_poly.pdbx_seq_one_letter_code
_entity_poly.pdbx_strand_id
1 'polypeptide(L)' 'MSRKIKTIITERYREQPEVTLEGLFPEGVWEHDKVDDNGAAHLKAAVLGPSEAVPVRDGRLLLGTWQGIALVE' A
#
# COMPACT_ATOMS: atom_id res chain seq x y z
N MET A 1 28.93 0.55 -1.56
CA MET A 1 27.77 1.10 -0.81
C MET A 1 27.37 0.07 0.26
N SER A 2 27.42 0.43 1.55
CA SER A 2 27.20 -0.49 2.67
C SER A 2 25.80 -1.13 2.62
N ARG A 3 25.69 -2.45 2.84
CA ARG A 3 24.40 -3.19 2.86
C ARG A 3 23.35 -2.51 3.76
N LYS A 4 23.78 -1.90 4.87
CA LYS A 4 22.90 -1.18 5.80
C LYS A 4 22.16 0.00 5.16
N ILE A 5 22.81 0.76 4.27
CA ILE A 5 22.19 1.93 3.61
C ILE A 5 21.12 1.49 2.60
N LYS A 6 21.38 0.41 1.85
CA LYS A 6 20.41 -0.12 0.88
C LYS A 6 19.14 -0.65 1.57
N THR A 7 19.28 -1.29 2.73
CA THR A 7 18.14 -1.75 3.54
C THR A 7 17.28 -0.59 4.05
N ILE A 8 17.90 0.45 4.63
CA ILE A 8 17.16 1.61 5.18
C ILE A 8 16.35 2.33 4.11
N ILE A 9 16.90 2.50 2.91
CA ILE A 9 16.18 3.14 1.81
C ILE A 9 14.97 2.28 1.43
N THR A 10 15.13 0.97 1.32
CA THR A 10 14.04 0.08 0.90
C THR A 10 12.88 0.08 1.89
N GLU A 11 13.15 0.06 3.20
CA GLU A 11 12.07 0.12 4.21
C GLU A 11 11.34 1.47 4.20
N ARG A 12 12.07 2.58 4.12
CA ARG A 12 11.44 3.91 4.06
C ARG A 12 10.60 4.14 2.81
N TYR A 13 10.87 3.44 1.72
CA TYR A 13 10.04 3.49 0.52
C TYR A 13 8.75 2.66 0.67
N ARG A 14 8.72 1.63 1.52
CA ARG A 14 7.51 0.85 1.80
C ARG A 14 6.51 1.60 2.68
N GLU A 15 6.98 2.43 3.58
CA GLU A 15 6.14 3.21 4.51
C GLU A 15 5.51 4.46 3.85
N GLN A 16 6.10 4.97 2.76
CA GLN A 16 5.64 6.23 2.13
C GLN A 16 4.20 6.17 1.58
N PRO A 17 3.76 5.10 0.90
CA PRO A 17 2.38 4.98 0.44
C PRO A 17 1.36 5.07 1.58
N GLU A 18 1.60 4.38 2.72
CA GLU A 18 0.73 4.41 3.89
C GLU A 18 0.57 5.83 4.44
N VAL A 19 1.69 6.51 4.71
CA VAL A 19 1.70 7.90 5.17
C VAL A 19 0.99 8.85 4.20
N THR A 20 1.11 8.59 2.89
CA THR A 20 0.43 9.38 1.87
C THR A 20 -1.08 9.15 1.90
N LEU A 21 -1.53 7.90 2.04
CA LEU A 21 -2.94 7.55 2.10
C LEU A 21 -3.62 8.08 3.35
N GLU A 22 -2.94 8.07 4.50
CA GLU A 22 -3.42 8.73 5.72
C GLU A 22 -3.64 10.23 5.52
N GLY A 23 -2.75 10.91 4.79
CA GLY A 23 -2.90 12.32 4.47
C GLY A 23 -4.05 12.62 3.49
N LEU A 24 -4.38 11.68 2.61
CA LEU A 24 -5.46 11.82 1.62
C LEU A 24 -6.83 11.45 2.19
N PHE A 25 -6.88 10.45 3.07
CA PHE A 25 -8.09 9.92 3.67
C PHE A 25 -7.98 9.98 5.20
N PRO A 26 -8.20 11.16 5.81
CA PRO A 26 -8.17 11.31 7.26
C PRO A 26 -9.23 10.44 7.95
N GLU A 27 -8.90 9.88 9.11
CA GLU A 27 -9.81 9.03 9.89
C GLU A 27 -10.88 9.85 10.63
N GLY A 28 -12.07 9.26 10.82
CA GLY A 28 -13.11 9.78 11.72
C GLY A 28 -13.89 11.02 11.24
N VAL A 29 -13.75 11.41 9.97
CA VAL A 29 -14.41 12.60 9.41
C VAL A 29 -15.46 12.29 8.34
N TRP A 30 -15.69 11.01 8.05
CA TRP A 30 -16.58 10.57 6.98
C TRP A 30 -17.99 10.31 7.50
N GLU A 31 -18.98 10.45 6.63
CA GLU A 31 -20.37 10.15 6.98
C GLU A 31 -20.57 8.68 7.39
N HIS A 32 -19.74 7.77 6.87
CA HIS A 32 -19.73 6.37 7.28
C HIS A 32 -19.32 6.19 8.74
N ASP A 33 -18.51 7.10 9.29
CA ASP A 33 -18.04 7.05 10.69
C ASP A 33 -19.18 7.22 11.72
N LYS A 34 -20.38 7.59 11.26
CA LYS A 34 -21.61 7.56 12.06
C LYS A 34 -22.18 6.15 12.25
N VAL A 35 -21.74 5.19 11.44
CA VAL A 35 -22.14 3.78 11.46
C VAL A 35 -21.00 2.91 12.00
N ASP A 36 -19.78 3.09 11.49
CA ASP A 36 -18.58 2.35 11.90
C ASP A 36 -17.32 3.19 11.65
N ASP A 37 -16.30 3.10 12.50
CA ASP A 37 -15.14 4.02 12.56
C ASP A 37 -14.05 3.78 11.51
N ASN A 38 -14.42 3.22 10.36
CA ASN A 38 -13.52 2.77 9.29
C ASN A 38 -13.86 3.37 7.92
N GLY A 39 -14.54 4.51 7.88
CA GLY A 39 -14.91 5.19 6.63
C GLY A 39 -13.71 5.50 5.74
N ALA A 40 -12.56 5.86 6.33
CA ALA A 40 -11.34 6.11 5.57
C ALA A 40 -10.76 4.83 4.97
N ALA A 41 -10.80 3.70 5.69
CA ALA A 41 -10.36 2.40 5.17
C ALA A 41 -11.18 1.98 3.94
N HIS A 42 -12.49 2.18 3.97
CA HIS A 42 -13.36 1.95 2.81
C HIS A 42 -12.95 2.78 1.59
N LEU A 43 -12.62 4.06 1.77
CA LEU A 43 -12.20 4.93 0.68
C LEU A 43 -10.81 4.56 0.14
N LYS A 44 -9.85 4.24 1.02
CA LYS A 44 -8.52 3.75 0.63
C LYS A 44 -8.65 2.49 -0.24
N ALA A 45 -9.44 1.51 0.20
CA ALA A 45 -9.68 0.26 -0.53
C ALA A 45 -10.38 0.48 -1.88
N ALA A 46 -11.36 1.40 -1.95
CA ALA A 46 -12.06 1.71 -3.19
C ALA A 46 -11.15 2.38 -4.23
N VAL A 47 -10.18 3.19 -3.80
CA VAL A 47 -9.24 3.90 -4.69
C VAL A 47 -8.10 2.99 -5.15
N LEU A 48 -7.53 2.17 -4.25
CA LEU A 48 -6.46 1.23 -4.59
C LEU A 48 -6.98 0.02 -5.38
N GLY A 49 -8.20 -0.41 -5.09
CA GLY A 49 -8.76 -1.65 -5.61
C GLY A 49 -8.38 -2.87 -4.76
N PRO A 50 -9.19 -3.93 -4.80
CA PRO A 50 -9.04 -5.10 -3.92
C PRO A 50 -8.06 -6.16 -4.47
N SER A 51 -7.53 -5.99 -5.68
CA SER A 51 -6.75 -7.02 -6.35
C SER A 51 -5.86 -6.47 -7.46
N GLU A 52 -4.75 -7.15 -7.70
CA GLU A 52 -3.85 -6.88 -8.82
C GLU A 52 -3.56 -8.14 -9.63
N ALA A 53 -3.39 -7.99 -10.94
CA ALA A 53 -3.04 -9.08 -11.83
C ALA A 53 -1.52 -9.12 -12.06
N VAL A 54 -0.86 -10.22 -11.65
CA VAL A 54 0.58 -10.41 -11.83
C VAL A 54 0.85 -11.53 -12.84
N PRO A 55 1.53 -11.25 -13.97
CA PRO A 55 1.82 -12.27 -14.97
C PRO A 55 2.83 -13.31 -14.45
N VAL A 56 2.68 -14.54 -14.92
CA VAL A 56 3.54 -15.67 -14.56
C VAL A 56 4.13 -16.28 -15.82
N ARG A 57 5.44 -16.55 -15.81
CA ARG A 57 6.14 -17.26 -16.89
C ARG A 57 7.19 -18.18 -16.28
N ASP A 58 7.25 -19.42 -16.78
CA ASP A 58 8.20 -20.44 -16.33
C ASP A 58 8.20 -20.66 -14.80
N GLY A 59 7.00 -20.62 -14.20
CA GLY A 59 6.80 -20.80 -12.75
C GLY A 59 7.27 -19.63 -11.88
N ARG A 60 7.54 -18.45 -12.47
CA ARG A 60 7.99 -17.25 -11.73
C ARG A 60 7.06 -16.07 -11.99
N LEU A 61 6.82 -15.28 -10.95
CA LEU A 61 6.15 -13.98 -11.08
C LEU A 61 7.03 -13.03 -11.89
N LEU A 62 6.43 -12.37 -12.88
CA LEU A 62 7.11 -11.38 -13.72
C LEU A 62 7.01 -9.99 -13.09
N LEU A 63 7.68 -9.82 -11.95
CA LEU A 63 7.86 -8.51 -11.31
C LEU A 63 9.10 -7.81 -11.86
N GLY A 64 9.03 -6.49 -12.02
CA GLY A 64 10.21 -5.67 -12.26
C GLY A 64 11.18 -5.70 -11.07
N THR A 65 12.45 -5.34 -11.30
CA THR A 65 13.52 -5.36 -10.28
C THR A 65 13.15 -4.66 -8.97
N TRP A 66 12.27 -3.66 -9.03
CA TRP A 66 11.83 -2.85 -7.89
C TRP A 66 10.33 -2.95 -7.58
N GLN A 67 9.62 -3.89 -8.21
CA GLN A 67 8.21 -4.14 -7.89
C GLN A 67 8.09 -5.15 -6.76
N GLY A 68 7.35 -4.77 -5.72
CA GLY A 68 6.94 -5.64 -4.63
C GLY A 68 5.42 -5.76 -4.60
N ILE A 69 4.93 -6.83 -3.98
CA ILE A 69 3.52 -7.00 -3.65
C ILE A 69 3.39 -6.72 -2.16
N ALA A 70 2.45 -5.85 -1.79
CA ALA A 70 2.14 -5.53 -0.42
C ALA A 70 0.64 -5.66 -0.19
N LEU A 71 0.27 -6.12 1.01
CA LEU A 71 -1.06 -5.91 1.55
C LEU A 71 -1.03 -4.56 2.25
N VAL A 72 -1.99 -3.70 1.94
CA VAL A 72 -2.20 -2.44 2.66
C VAL A 72 -3.37 -2.66 3.60
N GLU A 73 -3.15 -2.40 4.89
CA GLU A 73 -4.17 -2.44 5.94
C GLU A 73 -4.45 -1.03 6.48
#